data_AF-A0A7R9EE42-F1
#
_entry.id   AF-A0A7R9EE42-F1
#
_cell.length_a   1.000
_cell.length_b   1.000
_cell.length_c   1.000
_cell.angle_alpha   90.00
_cell.angle_beta   90.00
_cell.angle_gamma   90.00
#
_symmetry.space_group_name_H-M   'P 1'
#
loop_
_entity.id
_entity.type
_entity.pdbx_description
1 polymer ?
#
loop_
_entity_poly.entity_id
_entity_poly.type
_entity_poly.pdbx_seq_one_letter_code
_entity_poly.pdbx_strand_id
1 'polypeptide(L)'
;MTPDCCGRYIANIVVGKLDSTGPSSPHLIASRVLEVANSSTISRVIQTSDEEDVVSIRESKVATSSSTVMSDLADVKSYFDNLPGVIVSLEARDLPLIESVKIMHTIQEGVKQTPGPVASSVATKLEQVL
;
A
#
# COMPACT_ATOMS: atom_id res chain seq x y z
N MET A 1 6.03 -1.19 -4.79
CA MET A 1 5.40 -1.37 -6.11
C MET A 1 6.49 -1.40 -7.16
N THR A 2 6.52 -2.41 -8.01
CA THR A 2 7.62 -2.65 -8.96
C THR A 2 7.22 -2.14 -10.35
N PRO A 3 8.09 -1.40 -11.07
CA PRO A 3 7.83 -1.02 -12.45
C PRO A 3 7.85 -2.25 -13.39
N ASP A 4 7.34 -2.07 -14.62
CA ASP A 4 7.47 -3.06 -15.68
C ASP A 4 8.95 -3.26 -16.11
N CYS A 5 9.18 -4.19 -17.03
CA CYS A 5 10.53 -4.45 -17.57
C CYS A 5 11.17 -3.24 -18.27
N CYS A 6 10.40 -2.18 -18.55
CA CYS A 6 10.85 -0.93 -19.15
C CYS A 6 11.00 0.20 -18.12
N GLY A 7 10.85 -0.07 -16.82
CA GLY A 7 10.95 0.94 -15.77
C GLY A 7 9.70 1.82 -15.64
N ARG A 8 8.59 1.48 -16.30
CA ARG A 8 7.34 2.24 -16.27
C ARG A 8 6.39 1.69 -15.21
N TYR A 9 5.66 2.57 -14.54
CA TYR A 9 4.54 2.17 -13.71
C TYR A 9 3.30 2.07 -14.60
N ILE A 10 2.67 0.89 -14.67
CA ILE A 10 1.46 0.68 -15.46
C ILE A 10 0.29 0.43 -14.51
N ALA A 11 -0.74 1.26 -14.59
CA ALA A 11 -2.00 1.06 -13.90
C ALA A 11 -2.99 0.37 -14.83
N ASN A 12 -3.40 -0.85 -14.47
CA ASN A 12 -4.44 -1.61 -15.17
C ASN A 12 -5.73 -1.58 -14.35
N ILE A 13 -6.83 -1.18 -14.98
CA ILE A 13 -8.17 -1.23 -14.38
C ILE A 13 -8.86 -2.48 -14.89
N VAL A 14 -9.04 -3.44 -14.01
CA VAL A 14 -9.66 -4.73 -14.32
C VAL A 14 -10.99 -4.79 -13.57
N VAL A 15 -12.07 -5.09 -14.31
CA VAL A 15 -13.40 -5.26 -13.75
C VAL A 15 -13.86 -6.69 -13.92
N GLY A 16 -14.32 -7.27 -12.83
CA GLY A 16 -14.92 -8.59 -12.79
C GLY A 16 -16.15 -8.57 -11.90
N LYS A 17 -17.08 -9.49 -12.18
CA LYS A 17 -18.19 -9.80 -11.28
C LYS A 17 -17.72 -10.81 -10.24
N LEU A 18 -17.91 -10.52 -8.97
CA LEU A 18 -17.75 -11.52 -7.92
C LEU A 18 -19.06 -12.31 -7.83
N ASP A 19 -19.04 -13.58 -8.24
CA ASP A 19 -20.21 -14.47 -8.22
C ASP A 19 -19.97 -15.61 -7.24
N SER A 20 -20.99 -15.97 -6.45
CA SER A 20 -20.93 -17.08 -5.49
C SER A 20 -20.89 -18.46 -6.17
N THR A 21 -21.18 -18.51 -7.48
CA THR A 21 -21.21 -19.72 -8.28
C THR A 21 -19.89 -20.02 -9.03
N GLY A 22 -18.94 -19.06 -9.06
CA GLY A 22 -17.62 -19.23 -9.67
C GLY A 22 -16.95 -17.91 -10.07
N PRO A 23 -15.65 -17.92 -10.41
CA PRO A 23 -14.96 -16.72 -10.89
C PRO A 23 -15.53 -16.27 -12.24
N SER A 24 -15.89 -15.00 -12.36
CA SER A 24 -16.28 -14.43 -13.66
C SER A 24 -15.05 -14.13 -14.53
N SER A 25 -15.28 -13.97 -15.83
CA SER A 25 -14.26 -13.49 -16.77
C SER A 25 -13.95 -12.01 -16.51
N PRO A 26 -12.72 -11.66 -16.07
CA PRO A 26 -12.32 -10.28 -15.85
C PRO A 26 -12.10 -9.55 -17.18
N HIS A 27 -12.41 -8.26 -17.22
CA HIS A 27 -12.24 -7.40 -18.39
C HIS A 27 -11.28 -6.25 -18.06
N LEU A 28 -10.31 -5.99 -18.94
CA LEU A 28 -9.43 -4.83 -18.84
C LEU A 28 -10.14 -3.62 -19.45
N ILE A 29 -10.44 -2.62 -18.64
CA ILE A 29 -11.15 -1.41 -19.08
C ILE A 29 -10.16 -0.32 -19.50
N ALA A 30 -9.06 -0.19 -18.77
CA ALA A 30 -8.05 0.83 -19.05
C ALA A 30 -6.66 0.35 -18.68
N SER A 31 -5.67 0.82 -19.44
CA SER A 31 -4.26 0.70 -19.11
C SER A 31 -3.60 2.07 -19.28
N ARG A 32 -2.97 2.59 -18.23
CA ARG A 32 -2.34 3.92 -18.24
C ARG A 32 -0.95 3.86 -17.65
N VAL A 33 -0.03 4.59 -18.27
CA VAL A 33 1.30 4.82 -17.72
C VAL A 33 1.20 5.86 -16.60
N LEU A 34 1.82 5.56 -15.48
CA LEU A 34 1.99 6.44 -14.33
C LEU A 34 3.43 6.92 -14.27
N GLU A 35 3.62 8.19 -13.94
CA GLU A 35 4.93 8.78 -13.68
C GLU A 35 5.54 8.25 -12.37
N VAL A 36 4.68 7.99 -11.39
CA VAL A 36 5.04 7.50 -10.05
C VAL A 36 3.87 6.66 -9.53
N ALA A 37 4.16 5.63 -8.74
CA ALA A 37 3.16 4.82 -8.06
C ALA A 37 2.90 5.34 -6.63
N ASN A 38 1.92 6.22 -6.48
CA ASN A 38 1.47 6.76 -5.19
C ASN A 38 -0.07 6.91 -5.16
N SER A 39 -0.60 7.22 -3.98
CA SER A 39 -2.04 7.33 -3.78
C SER A 39 -2.68 8.36 -4.73
N SER A 40 -2.09 9.55 -4.89
CA SER A 40 -2.63 10.62 -5.73
C SER A 40 -2.70 10.25 -7.23
N THR A 41 -1.67 9.60 -7.76
CA THR A 41 -1.66 9.14 -9.16
C THR A 41 -2.66 8.02 -9.40
N ILE A 42 -2.84 7.12 -8.43
CA ILE A 42 -3.86 6.06 -8.48
C ILE A 42 -5.28 6.67 -8.46
N SER A 43 -5.55 7.59 -7.53
CA SER A 43 -6.84 8.29 -7.46
C SER A 43 -7.15 9.06 -8.75
N ARG A 44 -6.14 9.71 -9.35
CA ARG A 44 -6.29 10.37 -10.66
C ARG A 44 -6.69 9.39 -11.77
N VAL A 45 -6.10 8.20 -11.83
CA VAL A 45 -6.46 7.18 -12.83
C VAL A 45 -7.91 6.73 -12.65
N ILE A 46 -8.34 6.51 -11.41
CA ILE A 46 -9.72 6.10 -11.11
C ILE A 46 -10.70 7.22 -11.45
N GLN A 47 -10.38 8.47 -11.09
CA GLN A 47 -11.24 9.63 -11.36
C GLN A 47 -11.42 9.94 -12.85
N THR A 48 -10.37 9.71 -13.65
CA THR A 48 -10.36 9.94 -15.11
C THR A 48 -10.89 8.75 -15.92
N SER A 49 -11.37 7.70 -15.25
CA SER A 49 -11.97 6.55 -15.90
C SER A 49 -13.46 6.77 -16.13
N ASP A 50 -13.94 6.37 -17.31
CA ASP A 50 -15.36 6.45 -17.64
C ASP A 50 -16.15 5.48 -16.75
N GLU A 51 -17.21 6.01 -16.15
CA GLU A 51 -18.09 5.24 -15.25
C GLU A 51 -19.39 4.79 -15.92
N GLU A 52 -19.58 5.14 -17.21
CA GLU A 52 -20.75 4.71 -17.95
C GLU A 52 -20.78 3.17 -17.97
N ASP A 53 -21.92 2.64 -17.51
CA ASP A 53 -22.21 1.21 -17.38
C ASP A 53 -21.36 0.40 -16.39
N VAL A 54 -20.51 1.03 -15.57
CA VAL A 54 -19.62 0.32 -14.62
C VAL A 54 -19.79 0.82 -13.19
N VAL A 55 -20.66 0.16 -12.42
CA VAL A 55 -20.93 0.46 -10.99
C VAL A 55 -19.66 0.40 -10.14
N SER A 56 -18.74 -0.54 -10.41
CA SER A 56 -17.51 -0.69 -9.64
C SER A 56 -16.56 0.50 -9.78
N ILE A 57 -16.54 1.17 -10.94
CA ILE A 57 -15.72 2.38 -11.15
C ILE A 57 -16.32 3.53 -10.36
N ARG A 58 -17.65 3.71 -10.39
CA ARG A 58 -18.34 4.74 -9.61
C ARG A 58 -18.07 4.59 -8.11
N GLU A 59 -18.26 3.39 -7.55
CA GLU A 59 -17.97 3.12 -6.14
C GLU A 59 -16.50 3.36 -5.81
N SER A 60 -15.59 2.94 -6.69
CA SER A 60 -14.15 3.19 -6.52
C SER A 60 -13.82 4.68 -6.49
N LYS A 61 -14.44 5.51 -7.35
CA LYS A 61 -14.26 6.98 -7.32
C LYS A 61 -14.67 7.57 -5.98
N VAL A 62 -15.78 7.11 -5.40
CA VAL A 62 -16.23 7.56 -4.07
C VAL A 62 -15.21 7.17 -3.00
N ALA A 63 -14.75 5.91 -3.01
CA ALA A 63 -13.75 5.43 -2.07
C ALA A 63 -12.42 6.18 -2.17
N THR A 64 -11.96 6.49 -3.39
CA THR A 64 -10.70 7.23 -3.62
C THR A 64 -10.82 8.74 -3.52
N SER A 65 -12.05 9.26 -3.46
CA SER A 65 -12.33 10.66 -3.11
C SER A 65 -12.40 10.85 -1.59
N SER A 66 -12.56 9.78 -0.82
CA SER A 66 -12.44 9.83 0.64
C SER A 66 -11.01 10.20 1.04
N SER A 67 -10.86 11.30 1.77
CA SER A 67 -9.56 11.72 2.30
C SER A 67 -9.01 10.75 3.35
N THR A 68 -9.86 9.98 4.02
CA THR A 68 -9.43 9.00 5.03
C THR A 68 -8.65 7.85 4.40
N VAL A 69 -9.21 7.15 3.41
CA VAL A 69 -8.57 6.00 2.74
C VAL A 69 -7.22 6.38 2.13
N MET A 70 -7.14 7.57 1.54
CA MET A 70 -5.93 8.06 0.89
C MET A 70 -4.85 8.49 1.89
N SER A 71 -5.25 9.04 3.03
CA SER A 71 -4.34 9.37 4.14
C SER A 71 -3.87 8.09 4.83
N ASP A 72 -4.78 7.16 5.13
CA ASP A 72 -4.45 5.85 5.72
C ASP A 72 -3.45 5.08 4.83
N LEU A 73 -3.65 5.09 3.50
CA LEU A 73 -2.71 4.46 2.57
C LEU A 73 -1.34 5.16 2.54
N ALA A 74 -1.33 6.49 2.64
CA ALA A 74 -0.09 7.26 2.73
C ALA A 74 0.66 6.96 4.04
N ASP A 75 -0.06 6.80 5.15
CA ASP A 75 0.50 6.41 6.44
C ASP A 75 1.06 4.97 6.39
N VAL A 76 0.30 4.02 5.83
CA VAL A 76 0.79 2.65 5.63
C VAL A 76 2.11 2.64 4.85
N LYS A 77 2.18 3.40 3.76
CA LYS A 77 3.41 3.50 2.97
C LYS A 77 4.53 4.23 3.72
N SER A 78 4.25 5.38 4.32
CA SER A 78 5.28 6.22 4.94
C SER A 78 5.96 5.54 6.11
N TYR A 79 5.20 4.78 6.90
CA TYR A 79 5.67 4.26 8.18
C TYR A 79 5.94 2.75 8.18
N PHE A 80 5.33 1.99 7.26
CA PHE A 80 5.47 0.53 7.23
C PHE A 80 6.26 -0.02 6.03
N ASP A 81 6.63 0.81 5.04
CA ASP A 81 7.42 0.33 3.88
C ASP A 81 8.83 -0.16 4.28
N ASN A 82 9.36 0.35 5.40
CA ASN A 82 10.67 -0.05 5.92
C ASN A 82 10.64 -1.32 6.79
N LEU A 83 9.47 -1.72 7.30
CA LEU A 83 9.34 -2.90 8.19
C LEU A 83 9.76 -4.21 7.51
N PRO A 84 9.29 -4.52 6.28
CA PRO A 84 9.72 -5.72 5.57
C PRO A 84 11.24 -5.80 5.39
N GLY A 85 11.89 -4.70 4.99
CA GLY A 85 13.34 -4.67 4.79
C GLY A 85 14.13 -4.88 6.08
N VAL A 86 13.63 -4.34 7.19
CA VAL A 86 14.23 -4.56 8.50
C VAL A 86 14.02 -5.98 9.00
N ILE A 87 12.83 -6.57 8.83
CA ILE A 87 12.59 -7.98 9.19
C ILE A 87 13.58 -8.88 8.45
N VAL A 88 13.74 -8.69 7.13
CA VAL A 88 14.72 -9.43 6.34
C VAL A 88 16.15 -9.23 6.84
N SER A 89 16.49 -8.00 7.25
CA SER A 89 17.83 -7.70 7.79
C SER A 89 18.06 -8.38 9.13
N LEU A 90 17.05 -8.43 10.01
CA LEU A 90 17.12 -9.09 11.32
C LEU A 90 17.13 -10.62 11.21
N GLU A 91 16.53 -11.18 10.16
CA GLU A 91 16.56 -12.62 9.86
C GLU A 91 17.89 -13.08 9.24
N ALA A 92 18.75 -12.15 8.80
CA ALA A 92 20.06 -12.48 8.25
C ALA A 92 20.98 -13.07 9.33
N ARG A 93 21.64 -14.19 9.00
CA ARG A 93 22.40 -15.01 9.98
C ARG A 93 23.72 -14.39 10.46
N ASP A 94 24.21 -13.34 9.80
CA ASP A 94 25.52 -12.72 10.06
C ASP A 94 25.41 -11.28 10.58
N LEU A 95 24.23 -10.86 11.07
CA LEU A 95 24.05 -9.51 11.61
C LEU A 95 24.63 -9.40 13.03
N PRO A 96 25.61 -8.51 13.29
CA PRO A 96 26.12 -8.30 14.64
C PRO A 96 25.01 -7.84 15.59
N LEU A 97 25.05 -8.31 16.84
CA LEU A 97 24.05 -7.97 17.86
C LEU A 97 23.91 -6.45 18.07
N ILE A 98 25.01 -5.71 17.98
CA ILE A 98 24.99 -4.25 18.12
C ILE A 98 24.22 -3.57 16.97
N GLU A 99 24.31 -4.12 15.75
CA GLU A 99 23.56 -3.61 14.60
C GLU A 99 22.08 -4.00 14.70
N SER A 100 21.75 -5.21 15.15
CA SER A 100 20.35 -5.61 15.33
C SER A 100 19.63 -4.78 16.39
N VAL A 101 20.29 -4.47 17.51
CA VAL A 101 19.75 -3.56 18.55
C VAL A 101 19.55 -2.14 18.01
N LYS A 102 20.50 -1.62 17.23
CA LYS A 102 20.41 -0.29 16.61
C LYS A 102 19.26 -0.20 15.60
N ILE A 103 19.07 -1.24 14.81
CA ILE A 103 17.97 -1.38 13.86
C ILE A 103 16.62 -1.37 14.61
N MET A 104 16.50 -2.13 15.70
CA MET A 104 15.29 -2.15 16.53
C MET A 104 14.97 -0.79 17.13
N HIS A 105 15.96 -0.09 17.68
CA HIS A 105 15.76 1.24 18.25
C HIS A 105 15.30 2.25 17.18
N THR A 106 15.82 2.14 15.96
CA THR A 106 15.44 3.00 14.84
C THR A 106 13.98 2.79 14.45
N ILE A 107 13.51 1.54 14.42
CA ILE A 107 12.08 1.24 14.20
C ILE A 107 11.21 1.78 15.33
N GLN A 108 11.58 1.54 16.58
CA GLN A 108 10.77 1.99 17.72
C GLN A 108 10.55 3.50 17.69
N GLU A 109 11.60 4.27 17.41
CA GLU A 109 11.48 5.73 17.31
C GLU A 109 10.64 6.15 16.09
N GLY A 110 10.78 5.47 14.95
CA GLY A 110 9.94 5.73 13.77
C GLY A 110 8.45 5.46 14.01
N VAL A 111 8.11 4.34 14.67
CA VAL A 111 6.73 3.98 14.98
C VAL A 111 6.11 4.94 16.02
N LYS A 112 6.88 5.39 17.03
CA LYS A 112 6.41 6.39 18.01
C LYS A 112 6.09 7.76 17.39
N GLN A 113 6.82 8.14 16.34
CA GLN A 113 6.59 9.40 15.64
C GLN A 113 5.39 9.35 14.67
N THR A 114 4.80 8.17 14.49
CA THR A 114 3.67 7.98 13.57
C THR A 114 2.35 8.32 14.27
N PRO A 115 1.59 9.32 13.79
CA PRO A 115 0.27 9.63 14.34
C PRO A 115 -0.78 8.60 13.90
N GLY A 116 -1.77 8.34 14.77
CA GLY A 116 -2.97 7.58 14.42
C GLY A 116 -3.19 6.28 15.21
N PRO A 117 -4.44 5.79 15.27
CA PRO A 117 -4.83 4.65 16.11
C PRO A 117 -4.17 3.32 15.67
N VAL A 118 -3.94 3.15 14.37
CA VAL A 118 -3.25 1.97 13.82
C VAL A 118 -1.78 1.97 14.25
N ALA A 119 -1.12 3.12 14.19
CA ALA A 119 0.25 3.28 14.63
C ALA A 119 0.42 2.99 16.13
N SER A 120 -0.51 3.48 16.96
CA SER A 120 -0.53 3.14 18.39
C SER A 120 -0.67 1.63 18.61
N SER A 121 -1.53 0.96 17.85
CA SER A 121 -1.71 -0.50 17.94
C SER A 121 -0.42 -1.26 17.57
N VAL A 122 0.29 -0.80 16.55
CA VAL A 122 1.57 -1.41 16.15
C VAL A 122 2.68 -1.10 17.15
N ALA A 123 2.75 0.11 17.69
CA ALA A 123 3.68 0.49 18.75
C ALA A 123 3.54 -0.41 19.98
N THR A 124 2.31 -0.57 20.47
CA THR A 124 2.01 -1.47 21.59
C THR A 124 2.40 -2.91 21.27
N LYS A 125 2.12 -3.39 20.06
CA LYS A 125 2.49 -4.76 19.68
C LYS A 125 4.00 -4.96 19.63
N LEU A 126 4.74 -3.97 19.15
CA LEU A 126 6.20 -3.99 19.10
C LEU A 126 6.79 -4.05 20.51
N GLU A 127 6.27 -3.26 21.46
CA GLU A 127 6.68 -3.29 22.87
C GLU A 127 6.35 -4.62 23.57
N GLN A 128 5.28 -5.30 23.19
CA GLN A 128 4.89 -6.59 23.80
C GLN A 128 5.73 -7.78 23.34
N VAL A 129 6.41 -7.66 22.19
CA VAL A 129 7.21 -8.73 21.59
C VAL A 129 8.70 -8.58 21.94
N LEU A 130 9.10 -7.41 22.41
CA LEU A 130 10.42 -7.12 22.98
C LEU A 130 10.52 -7.55 24.43
#